data_AF-A0A1H6R5Z1-F1
#
_entry.id   AF-A0A1H6R5Z1-F1
#
_cell.length_a   1.000
_cell.length_b   1.000
_cell.length_c   1.000
_cell.angle_alpha   90.00
_cell.angle_beta   90.00
_cell.angle_gamma   90.00
#
_symmetry.space_group_name_H-M   'P 1'
#
loop_
_entity.id
_entity.type
_entity.pdbx_description
1 polymer ?
#
loop_
_entity_poly.entity_id
_entity_poly.type
_entity_poly.pdbx_seq_one_letter_code
_entity_poly.pdbx_strand_id
1 'polypeptide(L)'
;MEFRPCIDIHNGKVKQIVGTSLVDEGNRAKENFVSERGADFFAEFYQSEGQRGGHVIMLNAKDSPYYEATKEQAIKALHAYPGGMQVGGGITADNAMEFIKEGASHVIVTSYVFKDGHISYDNMRKLVDAVGKEHVVLDMSCRKRDDRYFVVTDRWQVFTEEEVTPEFLDSISAYCDELLIHAADVEGMSAGIEEDLVRLLGEWGKIPITYAGGVRDYDDIMKIRELGHGKLNVTIGSALDLFGGPLHFETVEQIVQDV
;
A
#
# COMPACT_ATOMS: atom_id res chain seq x y z
N MET A 1 12.81 -5.78 9.33
CA MET A 1 11.37 -5.73 9.03
C MET A 1 10.74 -4.65 9.88
N GLU A 2 9.87 -3.85 9.30
CA GLU A 2 9.06 -2.84 10.00
C GLU A 2 7.57 -3.13 9.79
N PHE A 3 6.74 -2.65 10.71
CA PHE A 3 5.30 -2.55 10.49
C PHE A 3 5.01 -1.23 9.76
N ARG A 4 4.24 -1.30 8.68
CA ARG A 4 3.83 -0.15 7.87
C ARG A 4 2.32 0.01 8.06
N PRO A 5 1.86 1.02 8.83
CA PRO A 5 0.44 1.17 9.10
C PRO A 5 -0.33 1.60 7.85
N CYS A 6 -1.65 1.36 7.81
CA CYS A 6 -2.49 1.84 6.71
C CYS A 6 -3.70 2.63 7.22
N ILE A 7 -4.12 3.63 6.45
CA ILE A 7 -5.31 4.46 6.65
C ILE A 7 -6.03 4.54 5.30
N ASP A 8 -7.01 3.67 5.10
CA ASP A 8 -7.82 3.67 3.90
C ASP A 8 -9.00 4.63 4.08
N ILE A 9 -9.18 5.55 3.12
CA ILE A 9 -10.16 6.61 3.19
C ILE A 9 -11.15 6.47 2.04
N HIS A 10 -12.43 6.31 2.38
CA HIS A 10 -13.51 6.22 1.42
C HIS A 10 -14.74 7.01 1.90
N ASN A 11 -15.27 7.86 1.02
CA ASN A 11 -16.36 8.80 1.28
C ASN A 11 -16.10 9.71 2.49
N GLY A 12 -14.88 10.25 2.61
CA GLY A 12 -14.47 11.15 3.68
C GLY A 12 -14.35 10.51 5.07
N LYS A 13 -14.26 9.18 5.15
CA LYS A 13 -14.10 8.43 6.40
C LYS A 13 -13.02 7.38 6.28
N VAL A 14 -12.35 7.09 7.41
CA VAL A 14 -11.44 5.95 7.52
C VAL A 14 -12.26 4.66 7.57
N LYS A 15 -11.97 3.73 6.66
CA LYS A 15 -12.71 2.47 6.51
C LYS A 15 -11.78 1.32 6.17
N GLN A 16 -12.11 0.12 6.61
CA GLN A 16 -11.54 -1.09 6.01
C GLN A 16 -12.60 -1.75 5.14
N ILE A 17 -12.26 -2.02 3.88
CA ILE A 17 -13.18 -2.61 2.90
C ILE A 17 -12.72 -4.01 2.50
N VAL A 18 -13.66 -4.83 2.04
CA VAL A 18 -13.31 -6.06 1.32
C VAL A 18 -12.81 -5.66 -0.07
N GLY A 19 -11.54 -5.91 -0.39
CA GLY A 19 -10.87 -5.36 -1.58
C GLY A 19 -11.68 -5.51 -2.89
N THR A 20 -12.25 -6.70 -3.14
CA THR A 20 -13.03 -7.00 -4.35
C THR A 20 -14.43 -6.36 -4.41
N SER A 21 -14.85 -5.65 -3.36
CA SER A 21 -16.20 -5.09 -3.26
C SER A 21 -16.31 -3.61 -3.66
N LEU A 22 -15.19 -2.95 -3.97
CA LEU A 22 -15.18 -1.54 -4.35
C LEU A 22 -15.80 -1.34 -5.74
N VAL A 23 -16.90 -0.59 -5.76
CA VAL A 23 -17.63 -0.21 -6.98
C VAL A 23 -17.67 1.32 -7.06
N ASP A 24 -17.01 1.87 -8.07
CA ASP A 24 -17.01 3.31 -8.37
C ASP A 24 -18.44 3.82 -8.64
N GLU A 25 -19.23 3.02 -9.37
CA GLU A 25 -20.63 3.30 -9.62
C GLU A 25 -21.44 3.30 -8.32
N GLY A 26 -21.87 4.49 -7.91
CA GLY A 26 -22.64 4.69 -6.69
C GLY A 26 -21.80 4.77 -5.40
N ASN A 27 -20.46 4.79 -5.49
CA ASN A 27 -19.53 4.93 -4.35
C ASN A 27 -19.75 3.88 -3.25
N ARG A 28 -19.90 2.62 -3.63
CA ARG A 28 -20.22 1.51 -2.72
C ARG A 28 -19.02 0.60 -2.53
N ALA A 29 -18.83 0.16 -1.29
CA ALA A 29 -17.94 -0.93 -0.95
C ALA A 29 -18.59 -1.73 0.17
N LYS A 30 -18.30 -3.03 0.25
CA LYS A 30 -18.61 -3.82 1.45
C LYS A 30 -17.59 -3.47 2.51
N GLU A 31 -18.08 -2.99 3.65
CA GLU A 31 -17.26 -2.48 4.75
C GLU A 31 -17.05 -3.59 5.78
N ASN A 32 -15.80 -3.79 6.17
CA ASN A 32 -15.44 -4.55 7.37
C ASN A 32 -15.49 -3.65 8.60
N PHE A 33 -15.15 -2.37 8.44
CA PHE A 33 -15.10 -1.39 9.51
C PHE A 33 -15.28 0.04 8.98
N VAL A 34 -15.95 0.89 9.76
CA VAL A 34 -16.03 2.35 9.52
C VAL A 34 -15.70 3.06 10.82
N SER A 35 -14.67 3.90 10.80
CA SER A 35 -14.26 4.66 11.96
C SER A 35 -15.17 5.87 12.20
N GLU A 36 -15.39 6.18 13.48
CA GLU A 36 -15.91 7.49 13.91
C GLU A 36 -14.79 8.53 14.05
N ARG A 37 -13.52 8.09 14.04
CA ARG A 37 -12.33 8.96 14.12
C ARG A 37 -11.86 9.36 12.71
N GLY A 38 -11.27 10.54 12.62
CA GLY A 38 -10.63 11.04 11.40
C GLY A 38 -9.27 10.37 11.14
N ALA A 39 -8.71 10.64 9.98
CA ALA A 39 -7.41 10.11 9.56
C ALA A 39 -6.23 10.74 10.36
N ASP A 40 -6.40 11.96 10.85
CA ASP A 40 -5.50 12.64 11.80
C ASP A 40 -5.30 11.82 13.08
N PHE A 41 -6.38 11.34 13.69
CA PHE A 41 -6.30 10.54 14.92
C PHE A 41 -5.40 9.31 14.75
N PHE A 42 -5.53 8.59 13.63
CA PHE A 42 -4.69 7.41 13.36
C PHE A 42 -3.24 7.81 13.08
N ALA A 43 -3.02 8.89 12.33
CA ALA A 43 -1.65 9.38 12.06
C ALA A 43 -0.94 9.86 13.34
N GLU A 44 -1.65 10.55 14.25
CA GLU A 44 -1.13 10.93 15.57
C GLU A 44 -0.79 9.71 16.43
N PHE A 45 -1.66 8.70 16.42
CA PHE A 45 -1.40 7.43 17.09
C PHE A 45 -0.15 6.75 16.52
N TYR A 46 -0.05 6.59 15.20
CA TYR A 46 1.14 5.98 14.59
C TYR A 46 2.41 6.80 14.85
N GLN A 47 2.29 8.13 14.96
CA GLN A 47 3.40 8.98 15.39
C GLN A 47 3.81 8.73 16.84
N SER A 48 2.87 8.56 17.77
CA SER A 48 3.20 8.27 19.18
C SER A 48 3.89 6.92 19.34
N GLU A 49 3.54 5.96 18.49
CA GLU A 49 4.16 4.63 18.43
C GLU A 49 5.41 4.58 17.53
N GLY A 50 5.84 5.73 16.98
CA GLY A 50 7.06 5.82 16.16
C GLY A 50 7.00 5.08 14.81
N GLN A 51 5.82 4.71 14.34
CA GLN A 51 5.59 3.95 13.11
C GLN A 51 5.67 4.84 11.88
N ARG A 52 6.60 4.55 10.95
CA ARG A 52 6.83 5.35 9.74
C ARG A 52 6.50 4.60 8.47
N GLY A 53 6.38 5.33 7.37
CA GLY A 53 6.02 4.79 6.06
C GLY A 53 4.56 4.35 5.98
N GLY A 54 3.69 4.89 6.84
CA GLY A 54 2.29 4.50 6.86
C GLY A 54 1.56 4.94 5.60
N HIS A 55 0.74 4.07 5.01
CA HIS A 55 0.03 4.34 3.76
C HIS A 55 -1.32 5.01 4.02
N VAL A 56 -1.54 6.19 3.45
CA VAL A 56 -2.85 6.87 3.43
C VAL A 56 -3.44 6.71 2.03
N ILE A 57 -4.45 5.84 1.88
CA ILE A 57 -4.97 5.48 0.56
C ILE A 57 -6.34 6.13 0.33
N MET A 58 -6.42 7.01 -0.68
CA MET A 58 -7.67 7.60 -1.14
C MET A 58 -8.37 6.66 -2.11
N LEU A 59 -9.51 6.11 -1.71
CA LEU A 59 -10.24 5.09 -2.48
C LEU A 59 -11.30 5.67 -3.43
N ASN A 60 -11.63 6.96 -3.33
CA ASN A 60 -12.57 7.60 -4.26
C ASN A 60 -11.89 7.99 -5.56
N ALA A 61 -12.53 7.68 -6.68
CA ALA A 61 -12.16 8.23 -7.99
C ALA A 61 -12.25 9.77 -7.98
N LYS A 62 -11.42 10.41 -8.82
CA LYS A 62 -11.29 11.88 -8.87
C LYS A 62 -12.59 12.61 -9.24
N ASP A 63 -13.45 11.97 -10.01
CA ASP A 63 -14.75 12.47 -10.44
C ASP A 63 -15.88 12.18 -9.43
N SER A 64 -15.59 11.46 -8.35
CA SER A 64 -16.54 11.21 -7.27
C SER A 64 -16.92 12.52 -6.55
N PRO A 65 -18.22 12.73 -6.21
CA PRO A 65 -18.62 13.86 -5.37
C PRO A 65 -18.02 13.81 -3.96
N TYR A 66 -17.44 12.68 -3.55
CA TYR A 66 -16.78 12.52 -2.24
C TYR A 66 -15.27 12.67 -2.31
N TYR A 67 -14.67 12.87 -3.49
CA TYR A 67 -13.22 12.95 -3.65
C TYR A 67 -12.61 14.03 -2.75
N GLU A 68 -13.18 15.23 -2.73
CA GLU A 68 -12.67 16.34 -1.90
C GLU A 68 -12.72 16.03 -0.40
N ALA A 69 -13.79 15.40 0.08
CA ALA A 69 -13.88 15.00 1.49
C ALA A 69 -12.84 13.91 1.85
N THR A 70 -12.58 13.00 0.92
CA THR A 70 -11.54 11.96 1.07
C THR A 70 -10.14 12.57 1.04
N LYS A 71 -9.87 13.50 0.13
CA LYS A 71 -8.61 14.24 0.06
C LYS A 71 -8.37 15.08 1.31
N GLU A 72 -9.39 15.72 1.86
CA GLU A 72 -9.29 16.49 3.11
C GLU A 72 -8.82 15.61 4.29
N GLN A 73 -9.36 14.39 4.41
CA GLN A 73 -8.89 13.43 5.41
C GLN A 73 -7.43 13.02 5.17
N ALA A 74 -7.04 12.78 3.91
CA ALA A 74 -5.66 12.44 3.60
C ALA A 74 -4.70 13.57 4.04
N ILE A 75 -5.01 14.82 3.69
CA ILE A 75 -4.22 15.99 4.10
C ILE A 75 -4.14 16.12 5.63
N LYS A 76 -5.25 15.88 6.35
CA LYS A 76 -5.24 15.86 7.83
C LYS A 76 -4.26 14.85 8.40
N ALA A 77 -4.20 13.64 7.85
CA ALA A 77 -3.21 12.64 8.27
C ALA A 77 -1.76 13.08 7.97
N LEU A 78 -1.52 13.68 6.80
CA LEU A 78 -0.20 14.19 6.42
C LEU A 78 0.27 15.33 7.34
N HIS A 79 -0.63 16.24 7.72
CA HIS A 79 -0.35 17.33 8.67
C HIS A 79 -0.12 16.84 10.09
N ALA A 80 -0.84 15.79 10.52
CA ALA A 80 -0.67 15.17 11.82
C ALA A 80 0.70 14.50 11.97
N TYR A 81 1.20 13.86 10.90
CA TYR A 81 2.53 13.25 10.90
C TYR A 81 3.37 13.59 9.65
N PRO A 82 3.91 14.83 9.60
CA PRO A 82 4.73 15.28 8.47
C PRO A 82 5.99 14.42 8.31
N GLY A 83 6.20 13.90 7.11
CA GLY A 83 7.31 13.00 6.78
C GLY A 83 7.22 11.60 7.42
N GLY A 84 6.10 11.28 8.08
CA GLY A 84 5.83 9.94 8.64
C GLY A 84 4.96 9.08 7.73
N MET A 85 4.06 9.71 6.96
CA MET A 85 3.07 9.03 6.12
C MET A 85 3.39 9.12 4.63
N GLN A 86 2.89 8.17 3.86
CA GLN A 86 2.89 8.10 2.40
C GLN A 86 1.44 8.22 1.92
N VAL A 87 1.19 8.69 0.69
CA VAL A 87 -0.19 8.88 0.19
C VAL A 87 -0.39 8.33 -1.21
N GLY A 88 -1.48 7.58 -1.40
CA GLY A 88 -1.89 6.98 -2.66
C GLY A 88 -3.33 7.31 -3.04
N GLY A 89 -3.70 6.92 -4.27
CA GLY A 89 -5.04 7.12 -4.82
C GLY A 89 -5.10 8.26 -5.85
N GLY A 90 -5.03 7.92 -7.13
CA GLY A 90 -5.13 8.92 -8.21
C GLY A 90 -3.93 9.88 -8.30
N ILE A 91 -2.76 9.47 -7.80
CA ILE A 91 -1.52 10.24 -7.94
C ILE A 91 -1.04 10.22 -9.39
N THR A 92 -0.62 11.39 -9.88
CA THR A 92 0.04 11.61 -11.16
C THR A 92 1.23 12.57 -10.98
N ALA A 93 2.09 12.72 -11.98
CA ALA A 93 3.16 13.72 -11.94
C ALA A 93 2.63 15.16 -11.74
N ASP A 94 1.39 15.45 -12.16
CA ASP A 94 0.82 16.79 -12.08
C ASP A 94 0.35 17.16 -10.66
N ASN A 95 -0.01 16.19 -9.83
CA ASN A 95 -0.50 16.42 -8.46
C ASN A 95 0.45 15.93 -7.37
N ALA A 96 1.45 15.09 -7.67
CA ALA A 96 2.32 14.48 -6.67
C ALA A 96 2.99 15.50 -5.74
N MET A 97 3.53 16.59 -6.31
CA MET A 97 4.18 17.66 -5.56
C MET A 97 3.24 18.41 -4.60
N GLU A 98 1.93 18.40 -4.85
CA GLU A 98 0.95 18.95 -3.91
C GLU A 98 1.04 18.18 -2.58
N PHE A 99 0.96 16.86 -2.64
CA PHE A 99 0.96 16.01 -1.45
C PHE A 99 2.30 16.01 -0.70
N ILE A 100 3.43 16.08 -1.41
CA ILE A 100 4.74 16.22 -0.78
C ILE A 100 4.81 17.53 0.03
N LYS A 101 4.27 18.63 -0.51
CA LYS A 101 4.20 19.91 0.23
C LYS A 101 3.27 19.87 1.43
N GLU A 102 2.20 19.08 1.35
CA GLU A 102 1.29 18.82 2.47
C GLU A 102 1.89 17.86 3.54
N GLY A 103 3.13 17.39 3.37
CA GLY A 103 3.85 16.63 4.38
C GLY A 103 3.93 15.12 4.13
N ALA A 104 3.50 14.62 2.96
CA ALA A 104 3.79 13.25 2.59
C ALA A 104 5.30 13.02 2.47
N SER A 105 5.78 11.93 3.07
CA SER A 105 7.14 11.44 2.83
C SER A 105 7.31 10.92 1.40
N HIS A 106 6.29 10.23 0.89
CA HIS A 106 6.27 9.67 -0.45
C HIS A 106 4.86 9.74 -1.03
N VAL A 107 4.78 9.70 -2.35
CA VAL A 107 3.55 9.39 -3.07
C VAL A 107 3.56 7.94 -3.57
N ILE A 108 2.43 7.27 -3.43
CA ILE A 108 2.21 5.89 -3.85
C ILE A 108 1.49 5.91 -5.21
N VAL A 109 2.07 5.25 -6.21
CA VAL A 109 1.58 5.32 -7.60
C VAL A 109 1.39 3.94 -8.19
N THR A 110 0.21 3.75 -8.80
CA THR A 110 -0.23 2.48 -9.42
C THR A 110 -0.66 2.74 -10.87
N SER A 111 -1.92 3.12 -11.11
CA SER A 111 -2.53 3.23 -12.45
C SER A 111 -1.96 4.32 -13.37
N TYR A 112 -1.23 5.30 -12.83
CA TYR A 112 -0.57 6.30 -13.66
C TYR A 112 0.64 5.73 -14.41
N VAL A 113 1.33 4.76 -13.81
CA VAL A 113 2.53 4.13 -14.40
C VAL A 113 2.19 2.81 -15.08
N PHE A 114 1.18 2.07 -14.64
CA PHE A 114 0.68 0.89 -15.35
C PHE A 114 -0.48 1.27 -16.29
N LYS A 115 -0.23 1.25 -17.60
CA LYS A 115 -1.21 1.61 -18.64
C LYS A 115 -1.26 0.55 -19.73
N ASP A 116 -2.48 0.20 -20.15
CA ASP A 116 -2.74 -0.71 -21.26
C ASP A 116 -1.98 -2.05 -21.15
N GLY A 117 -1.81 -2.56 -19.92
CA GLY A 117 -1.11 -3.83 -19.68
C GLY A 117 0.43 -3.73 -19.61
N HIS A 118 1.00 -2.52 -19.60
CA HIS A 118 2.45 -2.29 -19.59
C HIS A 118 2.87 -1.17 -18.64
N ILE A 119 4.16 -1.14 -18.29
CA ILE A 119 4.75 0.02 -17.61
C ILE A 119 5.02 1.18 -18.59
N SER A 120 4.53 2.35 -18.21
CA SER A 120 4.84 3.63 -18.84
C SER A 120 6.06 4.26 -18.19
N TYR A 121 7.26 3.92 -18.69
CA TYR A 121 8.52 4.53 -18.26
C TYR A 121 8.57 6.05 -18.43
N ASP A 122 7.83 6.60 -19.40
CA ASP A 122 7.67 8.05 -19.54
C ASP A 122 6.94 8.67 -18.35
N ASN A 123 5.89 8.04 -17.84
CA ASN A 123 5.17 8.53 -16.66
C ASN A 123 6.02 8.36 -15.40
N MET A 124 6.80 7.29 -15.28
CA MET A 124 7.77 7.15 -14.18
C MET A 124 8.81 8.27 -14.20
N ARG A 125 9.40 8.58 -15.36
CA ARG A 125 10.34 9.71 -15.50
C ARG A 125 9.70 11.04 -15.10
N LYS A 126 8.50 11.34 -15.60
CA LYS A 126 7.78 12.57 -15.23
C LYS A 126 7.52 12.67 -13.73
N LEU A 127 7.19 11.55 -13.09
CA LEU A 127 6.97 11.51 -11.65
C LEU A 127 8.28 11.79 -10.88
N VAL A 128 9.36 11.11 -11.26
CA VAL A 128 10.70 11.35 -10.67
C VAL A 128 11.16 12.79 -10.90
N ASP A 129 10.94 13.36 -12.09
CA ASP A 129 11.27 14.77 -12.37
C ASP A 129 10.44 15.73 -11.51
N ALA A 130 9.19 15.37 -11.19
CA ALA A 130 8.29 16.20 -10.41
C ALA A 130 8.61 16.20 -8.92
N VAL A 131 8.93 15.03 -8.33
CA VAL A 131 9.07 14.88 -6.87
C VAL A 131 10.40 14.29 -6.40
N GLY A 132 11.26 13.78 -7.27
CA GLY A 132 12.43 13.00 -6.88
C GLY A 132 12.10 11.52 -6.63
N LYS A 133 13.03 10.61 -6.91
CA LYS A 133 12.77 9.16 -6.76
C LYS A 133 12.62 8.75 -5.28
N GLU A 134 13.31 9.46 -4.39
CA GLU A 134 13.29 9.35 -2.94
C GLU A 134 11.93 9.69 -2.32
N HIS A 135 10.97 10.11 -3.14
CA HIS A 135 9.60 10.45 -2.75
C HIS A 135 8.56 9.59 -3.50
N VAL A 136 8.98 8.52 -4.18
CA VAL A 136 8.10 7.65 -4.97
C VAL A 136 8.06 6.24 -4.39
N VAL A 137 6.83 5.75 -4.17
CA VAL A 137 6.54 4.33 -3.93
C VAL A 137 5.77 3.79 -5.13
N LEU A 138 6.22 2.67 -5.68
CA LEU A 138 5.46 1.95 -6.70
C LEU A 138 4.60 0.88 -6.04
N ASP A 139 3.30 1.04 -6.20
CA ASP A 139 2.32 0.04 -5.78
C ASP A 139 2.00 -0.87 -6.97
N MET A 140 2.14 -2.17 -6.75
CA MET A 140 1.74 -3.18 -7.71
C MET A 140 1.05 -4.33 -7.00
N SER A 141 -0.07 -4.73 -7.58
CA SER A 141 -0.72 -5.97 -7.20
C SER A 141 -0.18 -7.12 -8.05
N CYS A 142 0.20 -8.20 -7.40
CA CYS A 142 0.82 -9.36 -8.01
C CYS A 142 -0.12 -10.56 -7.90
N ARG A 143 -0.22 -11.33 -9.00
CA ARG A 143 -1.09 -12.51 -9.08
C ARG A 143 -0.38 -13.68 -9.72
N LYS A 144 -0.62 -14.90 -9.23
CA LYS A 144 0.01 -16.11 -9.77
C LYS A 144 -0.68 -16.58 -11.05
N ARG A 145 0.10 -16.89 -12.09
CA ARG A 145 -0.33 -17.54 -13.33
C ARG A 145 0.77 -18.47 -13.82
N ASP A 146 0.46 -19.75 -13.95
CA ASP A 146 1.39 -20.80 -14.41
C ASP A 146 2.72 -20.79 -13.63
N ASP A 147 2.62 -20.81 -12.29
CA ASP A 147 3.74 -20.77 -11.33
C ASP A 147 4.63 -19.52 -11.37
N ARG A 148 4.19 -18.46 -12.05
CA ARG A 148 4.87 -17.17 -12.13
C ARG A 148 3.98 -16.05 -11.63
N TYR A 149 4.57 -15.00 -11.08
CA TYR A 149 3.83 -13.84 -10.62
C TYR A 149 3.86 -12.74 -11.68
N PHE A 150 2.71 -12.13 -11.93
CA PHE A 150 2.57 -11.02 -12.87
C PHE A 150 1.92 -9.85 -12.17
N VAL A 151 2.26 -8.64 -12.59
CA VAL A 151 1.50 -7.46 -12.18
C VAL A 151 0.11 -7.54 -12.78
N VAL A 152 -0.91 -7.26 -11.97
CA VAL A 152 -2.30 -7.16 -12.37
C VAL A 152 -2.82 -5.74 -12.14
N THR A 153 -3.68 -5.30 -13.03
CA THR A 153 -4.31 -3.97 -13.00
C THR A 153 -5.84 -4.11 -13.04
N ASP A 154 -6.55 -2.98 -12.98
CA ASP A 154 -8.01 -2.92 -12.98
C ASP A 154 -8.63 -3.87 -11.93
N ARG A 155 -8.36 -3.56 -10.64
CA ARG A 155 -8.85 -4.35 -9.51
C ARG A 155 -8.52 -5.84 -9.63
N TRP A 156 -7.27 -6.14 -9.94
CA TRP A 156 -6.72 -7.50 -10.04
C TRP A 156 -7.28 -8.38 -11.17
N GLN A 157 -8.02 -7.79 -12.12
CA GLN A 157 -8.69 -8.54 -13.18
C GLN A 157 -7.84 -8.69 -14.44
N VAL A 158 -7.01 -7.69 -14.75
CA VAL A 158 -6.26 -7.64 -16.01
C VAL A 158 -4.78 -7.91 -15.77
N PHE A 159 -4.31 -9.07 -16.21
CA PHE A 159 -2.89 -9.39 -16.25
C PHE A 159 -2.14 -8.48 -17.22
N THR A 160 -1.02 -7.93 -16.75
CA THR A 160 -0.03 -7.26 -17.60
C THR A 160 0.91 -8.29 -18.24
N GLU A 161 1.78 -7.81 -19.12
CA GLU A 161 2.93 -8.60 -19.62
C GLU A 161 4.13 -8.59 -18.66
N GLU A 162 4.04 -7.86 -17.55
CA GLU A 162 5.12 -7.63 -16.60
C GLU A 162 5.20 -8.78 -15.59
N GLU A 163 6.09 -9.74 -15.85
CA GLU A 163 6.44 -10.80 -14.91
C GLU A 163 7.32 -10.24 -13.77
N VAL A 164 7.00 -10.59 -12.53
CA VAL A 164 7.72 -10.15 -11.34
C VAL A 164 9.00 -10.97 -11.19
N THR A 165 10.04 -10.58 -11.91
CA THR A 165 11.39 -11.18 -11.84
C THR A 165 12.40 -10.23 -11.19
N PRO A 166 13.57 -10.71 -10.74
CA PRO A 166 14.64 -9.84 -10.24
C PRO A 166 15.06 -8.75 -11.23
N GLU A 167 15.09 -9.06 -12.53
CA GLU A 167 15.45 -8.09 -13.59
C GLU A 167 14.38 -7.01 -13.75
N PHE A 168 13.11 -7.41 -13.68
CA PHE A 168 12.00 -6.48 -13.67
C PHE A 168 12.07 -5.54 -12.47
N LEU A 169 12.24 -6.11 -11.26
CA LEU A 169 12.38 -5.35 -10.01
C LEU A 169 13.59 -4.40 -10.04
N ASP A 170 14.72 -4.84 -10.61
CA ASP A 170 15.89 -3.99 -10.84
C ASP A 170 15.55 -2.79 -11.75
N SER A 171 14.81 -3.03 -12.83
CA SER A 171 14.48 -1.99 -13.80
C SER A 171 13.58 -0.89 -13.21
N ILE A 172 12.59 -1.26 -12.39
CA ILE A 172 11.66 -0.32 -11.76
C ILE A 172 12.27 0.37 -10.53
N SER A 173 13.17 -0.29 -9.80
CA SER A 173 13.83 0.28 -8.61
C SER A 173 14.69 1.51 -8.92
N ALA A 174 15.02 1.73 -10.20
CA ALA A 174 15.68 2.95 -10.65
C ALA A 174 14.78 4.20 -10.50
N TYR A 175 13.47 4.04 -10.38
CA TYR A 175 12.46 5.10 -10.42
C TYR A 175 11.71 5.32 -9.10
N CYS A 176 12.01 4.56 -8.05
CA CYS A 176 11.33 4.65 -6.76
C CYS A 176 12.25 4.36 -5.58
N ASP A 177 11.81 4.75 -4.39
CA ASP A 177 12.50 4.49 -3.13
C ASP A 177 11.99 3.21 -2.44
N GLU A 178 10.72 2.88 -2.64
CA GLU A 178 10.06 1.73 -2.00
C GLU A 178 9.09 1.04 -2.97
N LEU A 179 8.90 -0.26 -2.78
CA LEU A 179 7.85 -1.04 -3.45
C LEU A 179 6.76 -1.41 -2.45
N LEU A 180 5.50 -1.21 -2.83
CA LEU A 180 4.33 -1.72 -2.12
C LEU A 180 3.75 -2.88 -2.95
N ILE A 181 3.83 -4.11 -2.43
CA ILE A 181 3.42 -5.31 -3.15
C ILE A 181 2.16 -5.89 -2.53
N HIS A 182 1.07 -5.87 -3.28
CA HIS A 182 -0.20 -6.48 -2.90
C HIS A 182 -0.30 -7.91 -3.43
N ALA A 183 -0.46 -8.90 -2.56
CA ALA A 183 -0.74 -10.28 -2.95
C ALA A 183 -2.23 -10.44 -3.28
N ALA A 184 -2.58 -10.21 -4.55
CA ALA A 184 -3.96 -10.06 -5.02
C ALA A 184 -4.86 -11.28 -4.74
N ASP A 185 -4.30 -12.49 -4.79
CA ASP A 185 -5.07 -13.74 -4.59
C ASP A 185 -5.54 -13.92 -3.13
N VAL A 186 -4.93 -13.22 -2.16
CA VAL A 186 -5.21 -13.37 -0.73
C VAL A 186 -5.58 -12.06 -0.02
N GLU A 187 -5.62 -10.94 -0.75
CA GLU A 187 -5.88 -9.61 -0.20
C GLU A 187 -7.28 -9.48 0.40
N GLY A 188 -7.36 -9.00 1.65
CA GLY A 188 -8.64 -8.81 2.36
C GLY A 188 -9.41 -10.08 2.71
N MET A 189 -8.84 -11.27 2.46
CA MET A 189 -9.50 -12.55 2.72
C MET A 189 -9.07 -13.23 4.04
N SER A 190 -8.00 -12.75 4.69
CA SER A 190 -7.39 -13.39 5.87
C SER A 190 -7.17 -14.90 5.67
N ALA A 191 -6.73 -15.28 4.47
CA ALA A 191 -6.64 -16.68 4.05
C ALA A 191 -5.22 -17.27 4.15
N GLY A 192 -4.21 -16.46 4.53
CA GLY A 192 -2.79 -16.81 4.52
C GLY A 192 -2.01 -16.01 3.46
N ILE A 193 -0.69 -16.01 3.58
CA ILE A 193 0.22 -15.27 2.68
C ILE A 193 0.57 -16.06 1.40
N GLU A 194 1.03 -15.34 0.37
CA GLU A 194 1.64 -15.94 -0.83
C GLU A 194 3.13 -16.21 -0.58
N GLU A 195 3.43 -17.36 0.03
CA GLU A 195 4.79 -17.72 0.47
C GLU A 195 5.85 -17.66 -0.65
N ASP A 196 5.53 -18.09 -1.88
CA ASP A 196 6.47 -18.06 -3.01
C ASP A 196 6.81 -16.62 -3.44
N LEU A 197 5.81 -15.73 -3.42
CA LEU A 197 6.01 -14.30 -3.68
C LEU A 197 6.90 -13.67 -2.60
N VAL A 198 6.65 -14.00 -1.33
CA VAL A 198 7.46 -13.54 -0.19
C VAL A 198 8.93 -13.97 -0.35
N ARG A 199 9.19 -15.23 -0.73
CA ARG A 199 10.55 -15.73 -1.01
C ARG A 199 11.21 -14.92 -2.12
N LEU A 200 10.53 -14.78 -3.26
CA LEU A 200 11.04 -14.04 -4.42
C LEU A 200 11.44 -12.60 -4.07
N LEU A 201 10.58 -11.89 -3.32
CA LEU A 201 10.84 -10.52 -2.90
C LEU A 201 11.97 -10.42 -1.87
N GLY A 202 12.05 -11.37 -0.93
CA GLY A 202 13.11 -11.44 0.09
C GLY A 202 14.49 -11.77 -0.49
N GLU A 203 14.53 -12.64 -1.51
CA GLU A 203 15.73 -12.95 -2.27
C GLU A 203 16.27 -11.70 -2.98
N TRP A 204 15.39 -10.95 -3.66
CA TRP A 204 15.77 -9.70 -4.33
C TRP A 204 16.16 -8.59 -3.34
N GLY A 205 15.22 -8.11 -2.51
CA GLY A 205 15.43 -7.24 -1.35
C GLY A 205 16.46 -6.10 -1.48
N LYS A 206 16.49 -5.37 -2.61
CA LYS A 206 17.50 -4.32 -2.88
C LYS A 206 17.12 -2.92 -2.39
N ILE A 207 15.83 -2.63 -2.32
CA ILE A 207 15.24 -1.41 -1.74
C ILE A 207 14.15 -1.82 -0.75
N PRO A 208 13.63 -0.92 0.10
CA PRO A 208 12.47 -1.21 0.95
C PRO A 208 11.31 -1.81 0.15
N ILE A 209 10.71 -2.86 0.70
CA ILE A 209 9.53 -3.53 0.14
C ILE A 209 8.54 -3.71 1.27
N THR A 210 7.32 -3.25 1.07
CA THR A 210 6.21 -3.51 1.98
C THR A 210 5.27 -4.53 1.34
N TYR A 211 5.09 -5.65 2.02
CA TYR A 211 4.17 -6.71 1.63
C TYR A 211 2.79 -6.46 2.24
N ALA A 212 1.77 -6.46 1.38
CA ALA A 212 0.37 -6.25 1.71
C ALA A 212 -0.47 -7.46 1.27
N GLY A 213 -1.29 -8.00 2.17
CA GLY A 213 -2.30 -9.01 1.85
C GLY A 213 -2.12 -10.36 2.55
N GLY A 214 -3.25 -11.01 2.87
CA GLY A 214 -3.28 -12.39 3.33
C GLY A 214 -3.03 -12.64 4.83
N VAL A 215 -2.36 -11.72 5.55
CA VAL A 215 -2.03 -11.89 6.99
C VAL A 215 -3.28 -12.15 7.82
N ARG A 216 -3.35 -13.32 8.45
CA ARG A 216 -4.51 -13.76 9.25
C ARG A 216 -4.20 -13.93 10.74
N ASP A 217 -2.97 -14.31 11.06
CA ASP A 217 -2.48 -14.67 12.37
C ASP A 217 -1.03 -14.20 12.55
N TYR A 218 -0.49 -14.35 13.76
CA TYR A 218 0.89 -13.99 14.05
C TYR A 218 1.90 -14.91 13.35
N ASP A 219 1.52 -16.15 13.01
CA ASP A 219 2.39 -17.10 12.30
C ASP A 219 2.68 -16.62 10.88
N ASP A 220 1.70 -16.03 10.20
CA ASP A 220 1.91 -15.41 8.89
C ASP A 220 2.96 -14.28 8.95
N ILE A 221 2.97 -13.47 10.01
CA ILE A 221 3.97 -12.40 10.19
C ILE A 221 5.37 -13.01 10.38
N MET A 222 5.48 -14.06 11.18
CA MET A 222 6.73 -14.80 11.37
C MET A 222 7.23 -15.44 10.07
N LYS A 223 6.32 -16.02 9.27
CA LYS A 223 6.65 -16.58 7.95
C LYS A 223 7.11 -15.51 6.95
N ILE A 224 6.46 -14.34 6.91
CA ILE A 224 6.92 -13.22 6.08
C ILE A 224 8.36 -12.86 6.43
N ARG A 225 8.67 -12.80 7.72
CA ARG A 225 10.03 -12.53 8.20
C ARG A 225 11.01 -13.61 7.77
N GLU A 226 10.69 -14.87 8.02
CA GLU A 226 11.57 -16.01 7.74
C GLU A 226 11.86 -16.12 6.24
N LEU A 227 10.79 -16.21 5.43
CA LEU A 227 10.86 -16.38 3.98
C LEU A 227 11.37 -15.11 3.28
N GLY A 228 11.04 -13.94 3.81
CA GLY A 228 11.51 -12.64 3.33
C GLY A 228 12.92 -12.26 3.82
N HIS A 229 13.59 -13.14 4.57
CA HIS A 229 14.90 -12.91 5.17
C HIS A 229 15.00 -11.61 5.99
N GLY A 230 13.91 -11.21 6.64
CA GLY A 230 13.80 -9.97 7.42
C GLY A 230 13.82 -8.68 6.60
N LYS A 231 13.84 -8.77 5.26
CA LYS A 231 13.95 -7.62 4.33
C LYS A 231 12.62 -7.06 3.86
N LEU A 232 11.51 -7.74 4.15
CA LEU A 232 10.17 -7.26 3.83
C LEU A 232 9.57 -6.59 5.06
N ASN A 233 8.98 -5.42 4.86
CA ASN A 233 8.05 -4.81 5.80
C ASN A 233 6.65 -5.41 5.60
N VAL A 234 5.76 -5.21 6.56
CA VAL A 234 4.40 -5.74 6.51
C VAL A 234 3.38 -4.65 6.81
N THR A 235 2.29 -4.60 6.03
CA THR A 235 1.11 -3.79 6.33
C THR A 235 -0.09 -4.69 6.61
N ILE A 236 -0.87 -4.35 7.64
CA ILE A 236 -2.04 -5.12 8.08
C ILE A 236 -3.21 -4.16 8.25
N GLY A 237 -4.24 -4.33 7.42
CA GLY A 237 -5.49 -3.59 7.51
C GLY A 237 -6.53 -4.33 8.35
N SER A 238 -7.51 -4.96 7.67
CA SER A 238 -8.70 -5.57 8.31
C SER A 238 -8.44 -6.56 9.45
N ALA A 239 -7.26 -7.19 9.53
CA ALA A 239 -6.94 -8.13 10.62
C ALA A 239 -6.44 -7.45 11.89
N LEU A 240 -6.14 -6.14 11.86
CA LEU A 240 -5.65 -5.37 13.00
C LEU A 240 -6.81 -4.91 13.90
N ASP A 241 -6.62 -4.97 15.21
CA ASP A 241 -7.61 -4.61 16.22
C ASP A 241 -8.04 -3.14 16.18
N LEU A 242 -7.15 -2.24 15.75
CA LEU A 242 -7.47 -0.85 15.42
C LEU A 242 -8.64 -0.71 14.43
N PHE A 243 -8.87 -1.74 13.61
CA PHE A 243 -9.95 -1.82 12.64
C PHE A 243 -10.93 -2.98 12.91
N GLY A 244 -10.97 -3.48 14.14
CA GLY A 244 -11.90 -4.54 14.57
C GLY A 244 -11.44 -5.97 14.25
N GLY A 245 -10.20 -6.16 13.82
CA GLY A 245 -9.60 -7.47 13.59
C GLY A 245 -9.06 -8.14 14.87
N PRO A 246 -8.61 -9.41 14.77
CA PRO A 246 -8.15 -10.18 15.93
C PRO A 246 -6.69 -9.94 16.33
N LEU A 247 -5.88 -9.26 15.51
CA LEU A 247 -4.45 -9.04 15.77
C LEU A 247 -4.24 -7.75 16.55
N HIS A 248 -3.61 -7.86 17.71
CA HIS A 248 -3.31 -6.71 18.55
C HIS A 248 -2.12 -5.93 18.00
N PHE A 249 -2.31 -4.62 17.80
CA PHE A 249 -1.26 -3.73 17.32
C PHE A 249 0.06 -3.88 18.10
N GLU A 250 0.01 -3.85 19.44
CA GLU A 250 1.20 -3.97 20.30
C GLU A 250 1.95 -5.29 20.08
N THR A 251 1.21 -6.39 19.89
CA THR A 251 1.81 -7.71 19.61
C THR A 251 2.42 -7.77 18.22
N VAL A 252 1.77 -7.17 17.22
CA VAL A 252 2.33 -7.06 15.86
C VAL A 252 3.63 -6.27 15.91
N GLU A 253 3.64 -5.13 16.59
CA GLU A 253 4.83 -4.30 16.76
C GLU A 253 5.98 -5.07 17.40
N GLN A 254 5.72 -5.79 18.49
CA GLN A 254 6.71 -6.65 19.16
C GLN A 254 7.28 -7.70 18.21
N ILE A 255 6.44 -8.42 17.46
CA ILE A 255 6.90 -9.47 16.53
C ILE A 255 7.80 -8.91 15.43
N VAL A 256 7.49 -7.71 14.91
CA VAL A 256 8.31 -7.12 13.85
C VAL A 256 9.63 -6.53 14.38
N GLN A 257 9.67 -6.13 15.65
CA GLN A 257 10.86 -5.55 16.31
C GLN A 257 11.76 -6.59 17.01
N ASP A 258 11.19 -7.68 17.54
CA ASP A 258 11.92 -8.66 18.36
C ASP A 258 12.93 -9.45 17.54
N VAL A 259 14.18 -9.49 17.99
CA VAL A 259 15.37 -10.04 17.30
C VAL A 259 15.62 -11.50 17.65
#